data_AF-A0A7K3AJS2-F1
#
_entry.id   AF-A0A7K3AJS2-F1
#
_cell.length_a   1.000
_cell.length_b   1.000
_cell.length_c   1.000
_cell.angle_alpha   90.00
_cell.angle_beta   90.00
_cell.angle_gamma   90.00
#
_symmetry.space_group_name_H-M   'P 1'
#
loop_
_entity.id
_entity.type
_entity.pdbx_description
1 polymer ?
#
loop_
_entity_poly.entity_id
_entity_poly.type
_entity_poly.pdbx_seq_one_letter_code
_entity_poly.pdbx_strand_id
1 'polypeptide(L)'
;MTGEALSTSERAAARLEAAAAGLPPLRAGQESLNEEICDRLIDLAAARAAVARPAGDEGGHDAAAPSVEACVCRAVEDDVVTTLSRTGTRLDGGPSLEDTHREVTRIVTRLAEPDHYDAVCALLRAGLGDRPDGRAAGAWDIADEALRGLVSVRAEWAGADPACTVAGGWVLVDRVARVRLTAALLAQARARGGNDAGHVVNAARRYAWNWLRLPPPEAATAVHVRRTGELAAWIGAFTAGGPATEGGAG
;
A
#
# COMPACT_ATOMS: atom_id res chain seq x y z
N MET A 1 -8.21 -32.77 -1.47
CA MET A 1 -8.16 -31.33 -1.16
C MET A 1 -6.91 -30.77 -1.81
N THR A 2 -7.05 -30.24 -3.02
CA THR A 2 -5.98 -29.50 -3.69
C THR A 2 -5.85 -28.16 -2.98
N GLY A 3 -4.78 -27.96 -2.22
CA GLY A 3 -4.49 -26.65 -1.64
C GLY A 3 -4.16 -25.69 -2.77
N GLU A 4 -5.12 -24.87 -3.17
CA GLU A 4 -4.84 -23.76 -4.07
C GLU A 4 -3.80 -22.86 -3.39
N ALA A 5 -2.69 -22.63 -4.09
CA ALA A 5 -1.66 -21.73 -3.62
C ALA A 5 -2.27 -20.33 -3.56
N LEU A 6 -2.31 -19.72 -2.37
CA LEU A 6 -2.76 -18.35 -2.18
C LEU A 6 -2.02 -17.41 -3.15
N SER A 7 -2.76 -16.51 -3.78
CA SER A 7 -2.21 -15.39 -4.56
C SER A 7 -1.30 -14.51 -3.69
N THR A 8 -0.47 -13.67 -4.32
CA THR A 8 0.47 -12.81 -3.59
C THR A 8 -0.27 -11.82 -2.69
N SER A 9 -1.38 -11.26 -3.17
CA SER A 9 -2.24 -10.36 -2.39
C SER A 9 -2.94 -11.06 -1.23
N GLU A 10 -3.41 -12.31 -1.41
CA GLU A 10 -3.95 -13.12 -0.31
C GLU A 10 -2.90 -13.43 0.76
N ARG A 11 -1.65 -13.74 0.37
CA ARG A 11 -0.56 -13.97 1.32
C ARG A 11 -0.23 -12.70 2.12
N ALA A 12 -0.15 -11.55 1.45
CA ALA A 12 0.12 -10.28 2.13
C ALA A 12 -0.99 -9.93 3.14
N ALA A 13 -2.25 -10.09 2.75
CA ALA A 13 -3.39 -9.87 3.65
C ALA A 13 -3.40 -10.86 4.83
N ALA A 14 -3.08 -12.14 4.59
CA ALA A 14 -2.98 -13.14 5.66
C ALA A 14 -1.86 -12.82 6.67
N ARG A 15 -0.74 -12.27 6.21
CA ARG A 15 0.33 -11.79 7.12
C ARG A 15 -0.11 -10.59 7.94
N LEU A 16 -0.87 -9.66 7.35
CA LEU A 16 -1.43 -8.52 8.09
C LEU A 16 -2.47 -8.99 9.11
N GLU A 17 -3.26 -9.99 8.77
CA GLU A 17 -4.19 -10.62 9.68
C GLU A 17 -3.48 -11.28 10.87
N ALA A 18 -2.40 -12.03 10.63
CA ALA A 18 -1.58 -12.60 11.68
C ALA A 18 -0.95 -11.53 12.58
N ALA A 19 -0.48 -10.42 12.01
CA ALA A 19 0.05 -9.29 12.78
C ALA A 19 -1.04 -8.61 13.63
N ALA A 20 -2.22 -8.37 13.06
CA ALA A 20 -3.34 -7.74 13.74
C ALA A 20 -3.91 -8.62 14.87
N ALA A 21 -3.82 -9.94 14.76
CA ALA A 21 -4.21 -10.87 15.83
C ALA A 21 -3.37 -10.70 17.11
N GLY A 22 -2.16 -10.14 17.00
CA GLY A 22 -1.31 -9.80 18.14
C GLY A 22 -1.60 -8.45 18.79
N LEU A 23 -2.53 -7.65 18.25
CA LEU A 23 -2.85 -6.33 18.81
C LEU A 23 -3.51 -6.45 20.19
N PRO A 24 -3.15 -5.58 21.15
CA PRO A 24 -3.77 -5.60 22.46
C PRO A 24 -5.25 -5.17 22.38
N PRO A 25 -6.09 -5.59 23.35
CA PRO A 25 -7.48 -5.13 23.40
C PRO A 25 -7.55 -3.64 23.71
N LEU A 26 -8.63 -2.99 23.28
CA LEU A 26 -8.91 -1.59 23.59
C LEU A 26 -9.12 -1.41 25.11
N ARG A 27 -8.56 -0.34 25.68
CA ARG A 27 -8.63 -0.06 27.13
C ARG A 27 -9.02 1.40 27.40
N ALA A 28 -9.88 1.62 28.40
CA ALA A 28 -10.25 2.96 28.83
C ALA A 28 -9.02 3.72 29.37
N GLY A 29 -8.91 5.02 29.09
CA GLY A 29 -7.75 5.84 29.48
C GLY A 29 -6.49 5.61 28.64
N GLN A 30 -6.62 4.93 27.49
CA GLN A 30 -5.54 4.71 26.51
C GLN A 30 -5.97 5.17 25.11
N GLU A 31 -6.58 6.36 25.01
CA GLU A 31 -7.22 6.86 23.80
C GLU A 31 -6.28 6.87 22.59
N SER A 32 -5.05 7.38 22.76
CA SER A 32 -4.05 7.40 21.67
C SER A 32 -3.65 6.01 21.18
N LEU A 33 -3.51 5.03 22.09
CA LEU A 33 -3.20 3.65 21.71
C LEU A 33 -4.40 2.99 21.03
N ASN A 34 -5.61 3.23 21.53
CA ASN A 34 -6.85 2.73 20.94
C ASN A 34 -7.05 3.27 19.52
N GLU A 35 -6.73 4.54 19.27
CA GLU A 35 -6.77 5.13 17.93
C GLU A 35 -5.79 4.44 16.98
N GLU A 36 -4.54 4.23 17.41
CA GLU A 36 -3.53 3.51 16.61
C GLU A 36 -3.98 2.07 16.30
N ILE A 37 -4.53 1.34 17.29
CA ILE A 37 -5.07 -0.01 17.09
C ILE A 37 -6.21 0.01 16.07
N CYS A 38 -7.13 0.97 16.19
CA CYS A 38 -8.22 1.13 15.24
C CYS A 38 -7.69 1.40 13.82
N ASP A 39 -6.66 2.24 13.69
CA ASP A 39 -6.04 2.54 12.40
C ASP A 39 -5.42 1.27 11.77
N ARG A 40 -4.75 0.40 12.57
CA ARG A 40 -4.25 -0.90 12.08
C ARG A 40 -5.34 -1.88 11.69
N LEU A 41 -6.46 -1.91 12.43
CA LEU A 41 -7.63 -2.73 12.06
C LEU A 41 -8.29 -2.22 10.78
N ILE A 42 -8.25 -0.92 10.52
CA ILE A 42 -8.74 -0.31 9.28
C ILE A 42 -7.80 -0.65 8.12
N ASP A 43 -6.48 -0.65 8.33
CA ASP A 43 -5.50 -1.14 7.33
C ASP A 43 -5.80 -2.61 6.94
N LEU A 44 -6.07 -3.48 7.92
CA LEU A 44 -6.50 -4.87 7.67
C LEU A 44 -7.84 -4.95 6.92
N ALA A 45 -8.82 -4.11 7.28
CA ALA A 45 -10.11 -4.06 6.59
C ALA A 45 -9.93 -3.68 5.11
N ALA A 46 -9.02 -2.74 4.82
CA ALA A 46 -8.69 -2.32 3.46
C ALA A 46 -8.05 -3.46 2.66
N ALA A 47 -7.07 -4.16 3.25
CA ALA A 47 -6.41 -5.30 2.63
C ALA A 47 -7.42 -6.43 2.29
N ARG A 48 -8.29 -6.78 3.24
CA ARG A 48 -9.36 -7.76 3.03
C ARG A 48 -10.35 -7.32 1.94
N ALA A 49 -10.70 -6.04 1.90
CA ALA A 49 -11.57 -5.51 0.85
C ALA A 49 -10.93 -5.61 -0.54
N ALA A 50 -9.62 -5.38 -0.66
CA ALA A 50 -8.89 -5.51 -1.92
C ALA A 50 -8.80 -6.96 -2.40
N VAL A 51 -8.54 -7.91 -1.50
CA VAL A 51 -8.49 -9.36 -1.83
C VAL A 51 -9.87 -9.89 -2.22
N ALA A 52 -10.93 -9.45 -1.53
CA ALA A 52 -12.29 -9.92 -1.80
C ALA A 52 -12.89 -9.41 -3.12
N ARG A 53 -12.18 -8.52 -3.84
CA ARG A 53 -12.69 -7.90 -5.06
C ARG A 53 -12.37 -8.79 -6.27
N PRO A 54 -13.38 -9.25 -7.05
CA PRO A 54 -13.14 -10.11 -8.19
C PRO A 54 -12.37 -9.38 -9.30
N ALA A 55 -11.38 -10.05 -9.89
CA ALA A 55 -10.53 -9.50 -10.94
C ALA A 55 -11.30 -9.03 -12.21
N GLY A 56 -12.54 -9.50 -12.40
CA GLY A 56 -13.35 -9.22 -13.59
C GLY A 56 -14.11 -7.87 -13.59
N ASP A 57 -14.18 -7.16 -12.47
CA ASP A 57 -14.97 -5.91 -12.36
C ASP A 57 -14.26 -4.67 -12.93
N GLU A 58 -13.07 -4.82 -13.52
CA GLU A 58 -12.17 -3.71 -13.86
C GLU A 58 -11.92 -3.48 -15.36
N GLY A 59 -12.56 -4.27 -16.23
CA GLY A 59 -12.66 -4.06 -17.67
C GLY A 59 -11.33 -3.85 -18.40
N GLY A 60 -10.81 -4.85 -19.10
CA GLY A 60 -9.86 -4.70 -20.22
C GLY A 60 -8.46 -4.14 -19.94
N HIS A 61 -8.09 -3.81 -18.69
CA HIS A 61 -6.78 -3.24 -18.31
C HIS A 61 -5.81 -4.29 -17.73
N ASP A 62 -5.78 -5.49 -18.32
CA ASP A 62 -5.05 -6.66 -17.80
C ASP A 62 -3.54 -6.40 -17.61
N ALA A 63 -2.94 -5.49 -18.41
CA ALA A 63 -1.52 -5.17 -18.32
C ALA A 63 -1.15 -4.29 -17.11
N ALA A 64 -2.10 -3.48 -16.59
CA ALA A 64 -1.89 -2.58 -15.46
C ALA A 64 -2.14 -3.27 -14.11
N ALA A 65 -3.06 -4.24 -14.08
CA ALA A 65 -3.46 -4.95 -12.86
C ALA A 65 -2.29 -5.56 -12.07
N PRO A 66 -1.28 -6.22 -12.69
CA PRO A 66 -0.14 -6.74 -11.94
C PRO A 66 0.70 -5.65 -11.25
N SER A 67 0.76 -4.44 -11.80
CA SER A 67 1.51 -3.33 -11.18
C SER A 67 0.75 -2.74 -10.01
N VAL A 68 -0.57 -2.59 -10.14
CA VAL A 68 -1.44 -2.16 -9.03
C VAL A 68 -1.43 -3.21 -7.92
N GLU A 69 -1.52 -4.49 -8.24
CA GLU A 69 -1.42 -5.58 -7.26
C GLU A 69 -0.06 -5.56 -6.54
N ALA A 70 1.04 -5.39 -7.26
CA ALA A 70 2.37 -5.28 -6.65
C ALA A 70 2.47 -4.07 -5.70
N CYS A 71 1.88 -2.92 -6.07
CA CYS A 71 1.79 -1.75 -5.19
C CYS A 71 1.00 -2.08 -3.92
N VAL A 72 -0.18 -2.70 -4.06
CA VAL A 72 -1.02 -3.11 -2.92
C VAL A 72 -0.28 -4.08 -2.00
N CYS A 73 0.35 -5.11 -2.55
CA CYS A 73 1.12 -6.07 -1.75
C CYS A 73 2.22 -5.35 -0.96
N ARG A 74 2.91 -4.39 -1.59
CA ARG A 74 3.99 -3.66 -0.95
C ARG A 74 3.51 -2.78 0.21
N ALA A 75 2.42 -2.05 0.02
CA ALA A 75 1.81 -1.23 1.07
C ALA A 75 1.26 -2.09 2.23
N VAL A 76 0.61 -3.22 1.92
CA VAL A 76 0.12 -4.15 2.95
C VAL A 76 1.27 -4.75 3.76
N GLU A 77 2.38 -5.09 3.12
CA GLU A 77 3.57 -5.57 3.84
C GLU A 77 4.20 -4.48 4.72
N ASP A 78 4.11 -3.20 4.33
CA ASP A 78 4.52 -2.09 5.20
C ASP A 78 3.54 -1.90 6.39
N ASP A 79 2.24 -2.15 6.18
CA ASP A 79 1.25 -2.19 7.25
C ASP A 79 1.52 -3.36 8.23
N VAL A 80 1.99 -4.51 7.74
CA VAL A 80 2.44 -5.65 8.57
C VAL A 80 3.59 -5.21 9.48
N VAL A 81 4.64 -4.62 8.90
CA VAL A 81 5.82 -4.15 9.66
C VAL A 81 5.40 -3.11 10.71
N THR A 82 4.53 -2.18 10.33
CA THR A 82 4.01 -1.14 11.23
C THR A 82 3.20 -1.74 12.37
N THR A 83 2.36 -2.73 12.09
CA THR A 83 1.56 -3.44 13.09
C THR A 83 2.44 -4.22 14.07
N LEU A 84 3.40 -5.00 13.57
CA LEU A 84 4.28 -5.83 14.40
C LEU A 84 5.26 -5.03 15.26
N SER A 85 5.72 -3.88 14.75
CA SER A 85 6.53 -2.95 15.54
C SER A 85 5.82 -2.49 16.82
N ARG A 86 4.48 -2.52 16.85
CA ARG A 86 3.68 -2.19 18.05
C ARG A 86 3.52 -3.34 19.02
N THR A 87 3.49 -4.57 18.55
CA THR A 87 3.39 -5.76 19.41
C THR A 87 4.74 -6.18 19.97
N GLY A 88 5.84 -5.53 19.55
CA GLY A 88 7.21 -5.94 19.88
C GLY A 88 7.61 -7.26 19.22
N THR A 89 6.78 -7.75 18.29
CA THR A 89 7.01 -9.00 17.56
C THR A 89 7.90 -8.69 16.37
N ARG A 90 8.99 -9.45 16.20
CA ARG A 90 9.83 -9.36 15.01
C ARG A 90 9.26 -10.25 13.92
N LEU A 91 9.33 -9.81 12.66
CA LEU A 91 9.12 -10.72 11.53
C LEU A 91 10.30 -11.68 11.44
N ASP A 92 10.03 -12.96 11.64
CA ASP A 92 10.92 -14.01 11.14
C ASP A 92 10.56 -14.28 9.66
N GLY A 93 11.54 -14.20 8.76
CA GLY A 93 11.36 -14.57 7.36
C GLY A 93 10.70 -13.53 6.43
N GLY A 94 10.77 -12.24 6.75
CA GLY A 94 10.38 -11.17 5.81
C GLY A 94 11.32 -11.09 4.58
N PRO A 95 10.88 -10.47 3.46
CA PRO A 95 11.74 -10.28 2.30
C PRO A 95 13.00 -9.50 2.69
N SER A 96 14.14 -9.84 2.09
CA SER A 96 15.38 -9.10 2.32
C SER A 96 15.20 -7.64 1.88
N LEU A 97 16.00 -6.75 2.46
CA LEU A 97 16.02 -5.34 2.06
C LEU A 97 16.35 -5.21 0.56
N GLU A 98 17.27 -6.03 0.07
CA GLU A 98 17.65 -6.08 -1.33
C GLU A 98 16.49 -6.49 -2.24
N ASP A 99 15.77 -7.57 -1.91
CA ASP A 99 14.63 -8.01 -2.72
C ASP A 99 13.51 -6.97 -2.72
N THR A 100 13.29 -6.33 -1.57
CA THR A 100 12.32 -5.23 -1.41
C THR A 100 12.68 -4.04 -2.29
N HIS A 101 13.96 -3.65 -2.33
CA HIS A 101 14.43 -2.58 -3.22
C HIS A 101 14.34 -2.96 -4.70
N ARG A 102 14.72 -4.19 -5.06
CA ARG A 102 14.64 -4.68 -6.44
C ARG A 102 13.20 -4.69 -6.94
N GLU A 103 12.27 -5.11 -6.09
CA GLU A 103 10.84 -5.10 -6.39
C GLU A 103 10.32 -3.68 -6.65
N VAL A 104 10.60 -2.72 -5.76
CA VAL A 104 10.12 -1.35 -5.96
C VAL A 104 10.76 -0.66 -7.14
N THR A 105 12.06 -0.88 -7.38
CA THR A 105 12.73 -0.37 -8.58
C THR A 105 12.01 -0.85 -9.84
N ARG A 106 11.65 -2.14 -9.90
CA ARG A 106 10.90 -2.72 -11.02
C ARG A 106 9.52 -2.08 -11.19
N ILE A 107 8.77 -1.90 -10.09
CA ILE A 107 7.43 -1.29 -10.15
C ILE A 107 7.54 0.17 -10.63
N VAL A 108 8.44 0.94 -10.04
CA VAL A 108 8.60 2.37 -10.34
C VAL A 108 9.10 2.60 -11.76
N THR A 109 10.05 1.78 -12.24
CA THR A 109 10.52 1.82 -13.63
C THR A 109 9.36 1.63 -14.60
N ARG A 110 8.47 0.69 -14.30
CA ARG A 110 7.29 0.45 -15.14
C ARG A 110 6.26 1.58 -15.04
N LEU A 111 6.05 2.15 -13.86
CA LEU A 111 5.19 3.32 -13.66
C LEU A 111 5.78 4.61 -14.28
N ALA A 112 7.07 4.63 -14.61
CA ALA A 112 7.68 5.74 -15.34
C ALA A 112 7.29 5.72 -16.83
N GLU A 113 6.90 4.58 -17.39
CA GLU A 113 6.40 4.48 -18.77
C GLU A 113 5.05 5.19 -18.91
N PRO A 114 4.89 6.18 -19.82
CA PRO A 114 3.66 6.96 -19.95
C PRO A 114 2.41 6.10 -20.19
N ASP A 115 2.45 5.22 -21.18
CA ASP A 115 1.28 4.40 -21.56
C ASP A 115 0.86 3.45 -20.44
N HIS A 116 1.83 2.88 -19.72
CA HIS A 116 1.57 2.00 -18.59
C HIS A 116 1.01 2.77 -17.38
N TYR A 117 1.55 3.97 -17.13
CA TYR A 117 1.02 4.87 -16.10
C TYR A 117 -0.43 5.26 -16.38
N ASP A 118 -0.75 5.64 -17.62
CA ASP A 118 -2.10 6.01 -18.02
C ASP A 118 -3.08 4.83 -17.85
N ALA A 119 -2.64 3.61 -18.19
CA ALA A 119 -3.41 2.39 -17.96
C ALA A 119 -3.64 2.13 -16.45
N VAL A 120 -2.65 2.39 -15.59
CA VAL A 120 -2.80 2.31 -14.12
C VAL A 120 -3.79 3.36 -13.61
N CYS A 121 -3.70 4.61 -14.07
CA CYS A 121 -4.65 5.65 -13.68
C CYS A 121 -6.07 5.33 -14.14
N ALA A 122 -6.25 4.80 -15.36
CA ALA A 122 -7.54 4.35 -15.87
C ALA A 122 -8.12 3.22 -15.01
N LEU A 123 -7.30 2.23 -14.66
CA LEU A 123 -7.67 1.13 -13.78
C LEU A 123 -8.10 1.61 -12.38
N LEU A 124 -7.32 2.51 -11.76
CA LEU A 124 -7.66 3.11 -10.47
C LEU A 124 -8.95 3.92 -10.55
N ARG A 125 -9.16 4.68 -11.63
CA ARG A 125 -10.38 5.48 -11.85
C ARG A 125 -11.61 4.60 -11.98
N ALA A 126 -11.52 3.54 -12.79
CA ALA A 126 -12.56 2.53 -12.94
C ALA A 126 -12.85 1.83 -11.60
N GLY A 127 -11.81 1.49 -10.85
CA GLY A 127 -11.92 0.87 -9.53
C GLY A 127 -12.63 1.73 -8.50
N LEU A 128 -12.36 3.05 -8.49
CA LEU A 128 -12.99 4.03 -7.61
C LEU A 128 -14.48 4.22 -7.95
N GLY A 129 -14.81 4.15 -9.24
CA GLY A 129 -16.16 4.26 -9.79
C GLY A 129 -16.77 5.65 -9.61
N ASP A 130 -18.09 5.72 -9.72
CA ASP A 130 -18.83 6.98 -9.56
C ASP A 130 -18.83 7.47 -8.12
N ARG A 131 -18.87 8.79 -7.98
CA ARG A 131 -18.92 9.46 -6.68
C ARG A 131 -20.19 9.06 -5.95
N PRO A 132 -20.11 8.42 -4.76
CA PRO A 132 -21.28 8.06 -3.99
C PRO A 132 -21.88 9.29 -3.28
N ASP A 133 -23.16 9.21 -2.92
CA ASP A 133 -23.82 10.20 -2.08
C ASP A 133 -23.52 10.02 -0.59
N GLY A 134 -23.86 11.05 0.19
CA GLY A 134 -23.84 11.00 1.65
C GLY A 134 -22.43 10.89 2.24
N ARG A 135 -22.29 10.12 3.34
CA ARG A 135 -21.04 10.09 4.13
C ARG A 135 -19.85 9.49 3.37
N ALA A 136 -20.09 8.60 2.40
CA ALA A 136 -19.02 7.98 1.61
C ALA A 136 -18.35 8.97 0.64
N ALA A 137 -19.05 10.05 0.26
CA ALA A 137 -18.57 11.05 -0.69
C ALA A 137 -17.22 11.65 -0.27
N GLY A 138 -17.03 11.95 1.02
CA GLY A 138 -15.78 12.55 1.49
C GLY A 138 -14.55 11.64 1.35
N ALA A 139 -14.70 10.33 1.49
CA ALA A 139 -13.60 9.38 1.24
C ALA A 139 -13.28 9.27 -0.25
N TRP A 140 -14.33 9.28 -1.09
CA TRP A 140 -14.19 9.28 -2.54
C TRP A 140 -13.49 10.56 -3.03
N ASP A 141 -13.88 11.73 -2.51
CA ASP A 141 -13.31 13.04 -2.90
C ASP A 141 -11.80 13.09 -2.62
N ILE A 142 -11.38 12.60 -1.44
CA ILE A 142 -9.96 12.50 -1.08
C ILE A 142 -9.22 11.53 -2.01
N ALA A 143 -9.81 10.38 -2.34
CA ALA A 143 -9.18 9.39 -3.21
C ALA A 143 -9.06 9.88 -4.67
N ASP A 144 -10.08 10.57 -5.17
CA ASP A 144 -10.08 11.17 -6.50
C ASP A 144 -9.06 12.31 -6.62
N GLU A 145 -8.94 13.15 -5.59
CA GLU A 145 -7.88 14.17 -5.51
C GLU A 145 -6.48 13.54 -5.47
N ALA A 146 -6.28 12.49 -4.68
CA ALA A 146 -5.01 11.76 -4.64
C ALA A 146 -4.66 11.12 -5.99
N LEU A 147 -5.64 10.52 -6.68
CA LEU A 147 -5.50 9.97 -8.02
C LEU A 147 -5.11 11.05 -9.03
N ARG A 148 -5.79 12.19 -9.05
CA ARG A 148 -5.44 13.35 -9.90
C ARG A 148 -4.04 13.87 -9.62
N GLY A 149 -3.60 13.81 -8.36
CA GLY A 149 -2.26 14.22 -7.94
C GLY A 149 -1.13 13.23 -8.26
N LEU A 150 -1.43 12.01 -8.75
CA LEU A 150 -0.38 11.03 -9.10
C LEU A 150 0.54 11.53 -10.21
N VAL A 151 0.05 12.39 -11.11
CA VAL A 151 0.83 12.87 -12.26
C VAL A 151 1.98 13.74 -11.80
N SER A 152 1.76 14.59 -10.79
CA SER A 152 2.80 15.42 -10.19
C SER A 152 3.84 14.57 -9.49
N VAL A 153 3.41 13.54 -8.76
CA VAL A 153 4.33 12.57 -8.14
C VAL A 153 5.15 11.89 -9.22
N ARG A 154 4.54 11.35 -10.27
CA ARG A 154 5.28 10.71 -11.38
C ARG A 154 6.27 11.67 -12.04
N ALA A 155 5.88 12.92 -12.29
CA ALA A 155 6.74 13.92 -12.95
C ALA A 155 8.00 14.25 -12.15
N GLU A 156 7.94 14.20 -10.82
CA GLU A 156 9.11 14.36 -9.94
C GLU A 156 10.15 13.25 -10.16
N TRP A 157 9.72 12.05 -10.55
CA TRP A 157 10.58 10.86 -10.64
C TRP A 157 10.89 10.42 -12.07
N ALA A 158 10.06 10.80 -13.05
CA ALA A 158 10.26 10.43 -14.45
C ALA A 158 11.54 11.07 -15.00
N GLY A 159 12.54 10.25 -15.33
CA GLY A 159 13.85 10.69 -15.83
C GLY A 159 14.91 10.96 -14.74
N ALA A 160 14.60 10.72 -13.47
CA ALA A 160 15.61 10.67 -12.41
C ALA A 160 16.55 9.46 -12.61
N ASP A 161 17.83 9.61 -12.23
CA ASP A 161 18.82 8.51 -12.23
C ASP A 161 18.29 7.31 -11.42
N PRO A 162 18.25 6.08 -11.97
CA PRO A 162 17.82 4.86 -11.28
C PRO A 162 18.38 4.67 -9.86
N ALA A 163 19.60 5.13 -9.58
CA ALA A 163 20.19 5.09 -8.23
C ALA A 163 19.53 6.10 -7.26
N CYS A 164 19.02 7.22 -7.77
CA CYS A 164 18.26 8.24 -7.05
C CYS A 164 16.73 7.99 -7.09
N THR A 165 16.24 7.24 -8.08
CA THR A 165 14.81 6.95 -8.34
C THR A 165 14.14 6.16 -7.22
N VAL A 166 14.88 5.34 -6.47
CA VAL A 166 14.28 4.40 -5.51
C VAL A 166 13.88 5.10 -4.21
N ALA A 167 14.39 6.29 -3.88
CA ALA A 167 13.99 7.05 -2.69
C ALA A 167 12.55 7.59 -2.77
N GLY A 168 12.21 8.15 -3.94
CA GLY A 168 10.90 8.75 -4.20
C GLY A 168 9.86 7.84 -4.83
N GLY A 169 10.32 6.81 -5.54
CA GLY A 169 9.45 5.81 -6.14
C GLY A 169 8.54 5.10 -5.14
N TRP A 170 8.96 4.99 -3.87
CA TRP A 170 8.12 4.49 -2.77
C TRP A 170 6.84 5.30 -2.59
N VAL A 171 6.90 6.62 -2.74
CA VAL A 171 5.74 7.50 -2.61
C VAL A 171 4.71 7.21 -3.69
N LEU A 172 5.17 7.00 -4.93
CA LEU A 172 4.29 6.66 -6.05
C LEU A 172 3.65 5.28 -5.85
N VAL A 173 4.45 4.28 -5.46
CA VAL A 173 3.99 2.92 -5.18
C VAL A 173 2.95 2.92 -4.05
N ASP A 174 3.25 3.57 -2.92
CA ASP A 174 2.33 3.66 -1.78
C ASP A 174 1.05 4.42 -2.19
N ARG A 175 1.14 5.58 -2.84
CA ARG A 175 -0.08 6.32 -3.25
C ARG A 175 -0.97 5.52 -4.19
N VAL A 176 -0.41 4.82 -5.19
CA VAL A 176 -1.18 3.92 -6.07
C VAL A 176 -1.92 2.86 -5.25
N ALA A 177 -1.22 2.24 -4.29
CA ALA A 177 -1.79 1.24 -3.40
C ALA A 177 -2.91 1.80 -2.50
N ARG A 178 -2.68 2.96 -1.87
CA ARG A 178 -3.63 3.59 -0.93
C ARG A 178 -4.91 4.05 -1.65
N VAL A 179 -4.80 4.56 -2.88
CA VAL A 179 -5.97 4.85 -3.74
C VAL A 179 -6.74 3.56 -4.01
N ARG A 180 -6.05 2.49 -4.41
CA ARG A 180 -6.67 1.18 -4.68
C ARG A 180 -7.37 0.58 -3.46
N LEU A 181 -6.73 0.62 -2.29
CA LEU A 181 -7.26 0.10 -1.03
C LEU A 181 -8.49 0.91 -0.57
N THR A 182 -8.46 2.24 -0.73
CA THR A 182 -9.63 3.10 -0.48
C THR A 182 -10.79 2.77 -1.42
N ALA A 183 -10.51 2.61 -2.72
CA ALA A 183 -11.52 2.22 -3.70
C ALA A 183 -12.15 0.85 -3.37
N ALA A 184 -11.37 -0.10 -2.87
CA ALA A 184 -11.87 -1.40 -2.43
C ALA A 184 -12.83 -1.29 -1.23
N LEU A 185 -12.48 -0.48 -0.22
CA LEU A 185 -13.39 -0.20 0.91
C LEU A 185 -14.69 0.46 0.44
N LEU A 186 -14.61 1.43 -0.48
CA LEU A 186 -15.79 2.08 -1.05
C LEU A 186 -16.67 1.11 -1.85
N ALA A 187 -16.08 0.24 -2.66
CA ALA A 187 -16.82 -0.80 -3.37
C ALA A 187 -17.51 -1.78 -2.40
N GLN A 188 -16.80 -2.19 -1.35
CA GLN A 188 -17.36 -3.08 -0.33
C GLN A 188 -18.48 -2.40 0.48
N ALA A 189 -18.36 -1.10 0.77
CA ALA A 189 -19.42 -0.34 1.43
C ALA A 189 -20.70 -0.29 0.58
N ARG A 190 -20.56 -0.09 -0.74
CA ARG A 190 -21.69 -0.12 -1.68
C ARG A 190 -22.36 -1.50 -1.71
N ALA A 191 -21.57 -2.57 -1.64
CA ALA A 191 -22.08 -3.95 -1.67
C ALA A 191 -22.80 -4.37 -0.37
N ARG A 192 -22.40 -3.86 0.81
CA ARG A 192 -22.86 -4.41 2.11
C ARG A 192 -24.22 -3.93 2.63
N GLY A 193 -24.74 -2.77 2.22
CA GLY A 193 -26.04 -2.26 2.70
C GLY A 193 -26.18 -2.11 4.23
N GLY A 194 -27.29 -1.50 4.69
CA GLY A 194 -27.66 -1.47 6.12
C GLY A 194 -26.62 -0.87 7.09
N ASN A 195 -26.59 -1.39 8.33
CA ASN A 195 -25.67 -0.93 9.39
C ASN A 195 -24.20 -1.28 9.08
N ASP A 196 -23.96 -2.42 8.43
CA ASP A 196 -22.61 -2.89 8.08
C ASP A 196 -21.94 -1.95 7.06
N ALA A 197 -22.72 -1.38 6.13
CA ALA A 197 -22.23 -0.32 5.25
C ALA A 197 -21.75 0.90 6.06
N GLY A 198 -22.39 1.22 7.19
CA GLY A 198 -21.97 2.34 8.05
C GLY A 198 -20.55 2.16 8.61
N HIS A 199 -20.19 0.96 9.04
CA HIS A 199 -18.84 0.66 9.54
C HIS A 199 -17.80 0.71 8.43
N VAL A 200 -18.10 0.14 7.25
CA VAL A 200 -17.17 0.17 6.10
C VAL A 200 -17.01 1.59 5.56
N VAL A 201 -18.06 2.41 5.54
CA VAL A 201 -17.97 3.84 5.19
C VAL A 201 -17.06 4.59 6.15
N ASN A 202 -17.17 4.35 7.46
CA ASN A 202 -16.29 4.98 8.43
C ASN A 202 -14.83 4.53 8.26
N ALA A 203 -14.60 3.24 8.00
CA ALA A 203 -13.27 2.71 7.67
C ALA A 203 -12.70 3.38 6.41
N ALA A 204 -13.47 3.47 5.32
CA ALA A 204 -13.06 4.14 4.08
C ALA A 204 -12.67 5.60 4.32
N ARG A 205 -13.47 6.33 5.10
CA ARG A 205 -13.20 7.74 5.45
C ARG A 205 -11.93 7.89 6.28
N ARG A 206 -11.75 7.06 7.31
CA ARG A 206 -10.58 7.12 8.18
C ARG A 206 -9.32 6.71 7.42
N TYR A 207 -9.39 5.66 6.60
CA TYR A 207 -8.28 5.21 5.77
C TYR A 207 -7.85 6.30 4.76
N ALA A 208 -8.80 6.86 4.01
CA ALA A 208 -8.52 7.95 3.09
C ALA A 208 -7.96 9.18 3.82
N TRP A 209 -8.50 9.51 4.99
CA TRP A 209 -8.00 10.62 5.80
C TRP A 209 -6.55 10.43 6.24
N ASN A 210 -6.21 9.24 6.74
CA ASN A 210 -4.88 8.93 7.28
C ASN A 210 -3.82 8.88 6.18
N TRP A 211 -4.17 8.31 5.02
CA TRP A 211 -3.19 7.98 3.98
C TRP A 211 -3.19 8.93 2.77
N LEU A 212 -4.32 9.56 2.44
CA LEU A 212 -4.51 10.26 1.16
C LEU A 212 -4.79 11.77 1.27
N ARG A 213 -5.25 12.28 2.43
CA ARG A 213 -5.70 13.68 2.59
C ARG A 213 -4.60 14.73 2.45
N LEU A 214 -3.34 14.35 2.59
CA LEU A 214 -2.26 15.30 2.42
C LEU A 214 -2.14 15.67 0.94
N PRO A 215 -1.74 16.92 0.60
CA PRO A 215 -1.28 17.19 -0.75
C PRO A 215 -0.26 16.11 -1.15
N PRO A 216 -0.12 15.76 -2.44
CA PRO A 216 0.97 14.91 -2.88
C PRO A 216 2.24 15.44 -2.24
N PRO A 217 2.95 14.64 -1.43
CA PRO A 217 3.99 15.20 -0.62
C PRO A 217 5.04 15.84 -1.51
N GLU A 218 5.27 17.14 -1.32
CA GLU A 218 6.60 17.72 -1.49
C GLU A 218 7.56 17.21 -0.38
N ALA A 219 7.10 16.32 0.53
CA ALA A 219 7.91 15.73 1.60
C ALA A 219 7.51 14.27 1.93
N ALA A 220 8.41 13.34 1.66
CA ALA A 220 8.41 11.96 2.14
C ALA A 220 7.87 11.82 3.60
N THR A 221 6.98 10.86 3.87
CA THR A 221 6.57 10.51 5.25
C THR A 221 7.77 9.96 6.03
N ALA A 222 7.68 9.85 7.36
CA ALA A 222 8.76 9.25 8.16
C ALA A 222 9.13 7.82 7.67
N VAL A 223 8.15 7.06 7.17
CA VAL A 223 8.38 5.76 6.54
C VAL A 223 9.17 5.93 5.24
N HIS A 224 8.76 6.85 4.36
CA HIS A 224 9.46 7.12 3.10
C HIS A 224 10.90 7.63 3.32
N VAL A 225 11.12 8.52 4.30
CA VAL A 225 12.46 9.01 4.68
C VAL A 225 13.33 7.87 5.20
N ARG A 226 12.80 7.00 6.06
CA ARG A 226 13.53 5.82 6.55
C ARG A 226 13.92 4.90 5.40
N ARG A 227 12.97 4.55 4.51
CA ARG A 227 13.23 3.70 3.33
C ARG A 227 14.25 4.30 2.38
N THR A 228 14.18 5.61 2.18
CA THR A 228 15.19 6.36 1.42
C THR A 228 16.57 6.23 2.06
N GLY A 229 16.66 6.34 3.39
CA GLY A 229 17.91 6.14 4.12
C GLY A 229 18.44 4.70 4.04
N GLU A 230 17.57 3.70 4.21
CA GLU A 230 17.91 2.27 4.07
C GLU A 230 18.46 1.96 2.67
N LEU A 231 17.85 2.55 1.64
CA LEU A 231 18.29 2.45 0.25
C LEU A 231 19.64 3.14 0.02
N ALA A 232 19.81 4.38 0.46
CA ALA A 232 21.07 5.10 0.28
C ALA A 232 22.24 4.35 0.93
N ALA A 233 22.00 3.77 2.12
CA ALA A 233 22.97 2.91 2.79
C ALA A 233 23.26 1.62 1.99
N TRP A 234 22.23 0.98 1.43
CA TRP A 234 22.39 -0.20 0.58
C TRP A 234 23.20 0.10 -0.70
N ILE A 235 22.90 1.19 -1.41
CA ILE A 235 23.65 1.63 -2.60
C ILE A 235 25.11 1.94 -2.22
N GLY A 236 25.34 2.64 -1.11
CA GLY A 236 26.67 2.92 -0.60
C GLY A 236 27.47 1.63 -0.30
N ALA A 237 26.84 0.63 0.31
CA ALA A 237 27.46 -0.67 0.56
C ALA A 237 27.75 -1.45 -0.73
N PHE A 238 26.84 -1.41 -1.70
CA PHE A 238 26.98 -2.08 -3.00
C PHE A 238 28.11 -1.49 -3.84
N THR A 239 28.19 -0.15 -3.92
CA THR A 239 29.23 0.57 -4.66
C THR A 239 30.62 0.45 -4.04
N ALA A 240 30.71 0.18 -2.73
CA ALA A 240 31.95 -0.07 -2.01
C ALA A 240 32.47 -1.53 -2.08
N GLY A 241 31.81 -2.42 -2.84
CA GLY A 241 32.22 -3.82 -3.01
C GLY A 241 31.32 -4.87 -2.37
N GLY A 242 30.16 -4.49 -1.85
CA GLY A 242 29.14 -5.39 -1.29
C GLY A 242 29.47 -5.90 0.12
N PRO A 243 28.46 -6.30 0.92
CA PRO A 243 28.72 -6.96 2.19
C PRO A 243 29.49 -8.26 1.90
N ALA A 244 30.64 -8.41 2.55
CA ALA A 244 31.37 -9.68 2.53
C ALA A 244 30.38 -10.79 2.89
N THR A 245 30.21 -11.74 1.98
CA THR A 245 29.60 -13.03 2.29
C THR A 245 30.39 -13.60 3.47
N GLU A 246 29.83 -13.52 4.68
CA GLU A 246 30.37 -14.27 5.80
C GLU A 246 30.33 -15.75 5.43
N GLY A 247 31.52 -16.35 5.44
CA GLY A 247 31.76 -17.67 4.91
C GLY A 247 30.93 -18.76 5.62
N GLY A 248 30.34 -19.62 4.80
CA GLY A 248 30.05 -20.98 5.21
C GLY A 248 31.30 -21.82 5.04
N ALA A 249 31.90 -22.23 6.16
CA ALA A 249 32.91 -23.27 6.21
C ALA A 249 32.33 -24.61 5.73
N GLY A 250 33.10 -25.33 4.92
CA GLY A 250 32.82 -26.67 4.41
C GLY A 250 33.76 -27.02 3.27
#